data_AF-D8TJ86-F1
#
_entry.id   AF-D8TJ86-F1
#
_cell.length_a   1.000
_cell.length_b   1.000
_cell.length_c   1.000
_cell.angle_alpha   90.00
_cell.angle_beta   90.00
_cell.angle_gamma   90.00
#
_symmetry.space_group_name_H-M   'P 1'
#
loop_
_entity.id
_entity.type
_entity.pdbx_description
1 polymer ?
#
loop_
_entity_poly.entity_id
_entity_poly.type
_entity_poly.pdbx_seq_one_letter_code
_entity_poly.pdbx_strand_id
1 'polypeptide(L)'
;MVQVYREPLCRRYYGNFIGEAMWFRVVAYLAAIVLAAVIAYATGGAWVRLKPTNVQATVHYTQDALLVFEGQQSGQVLVWSTSETTNSVFSNNFTPASVQVVEEDLNNDGKPDTIDFWASVASNFPIHSVKALLQFNYSLTGSLQLDMSCLAYLTHSSSIQGSTLFTDGELVLQAKNQIRDRRFNSVYNVPILNSTAPNVQTAVQGGTRKGFELRMRIRIPANQIIYYRPQTIEMLKFAWIQWLATFIVLWYLLQWVEWFVFSFHLVETRIVSDFQPRKQRF
;
A
#
# COMPACT_ATOMS: atom_id res chain seq x y z
N MET A 1 54.92 53.01 38.61
CA MET A 1 54.64 51.68 39.21
C MET A 1 54.88 50.63 38.14
N VAL A 2 55.65 49.59 38.44
CA VAL A 2 55.92 48.49 37.51
C VAL A 2 54.97 47.35 37.82
N GLN A 3 54.24 46.87 36.81
CA GLN A 3 53.38 45.71 36.94
C GLN A 3 54.24 44.44 36.96
N VAL A 4 54.34 43.79 38.11
CA VAL A 4 55.20 42.60 38.32
C VAL A 4 54.47 41.30 37.97
N TYR A 5 53.13 41.26 38.07
CA TYR A 5 52.35 40.05 37.84
C TYR A 5 50.90 40.37 37.41
N ARG A 6 50.29 39.48 36.63
CA ARG A 6 48.87 39.51 36.27
C ARG A 6 48.33 38.08 36.19
N GLU A 7 47.19 37.85 36.81
CA GLU A 7 46.40 36.64 36.62
C GLU A 7 45.03 36.99 36.00
N PRO A 8 44.48 36.14 35.10
CA PRO A 8 43.12 36.32 34.60
C PRO A 8 42.10 35.93 35.67
N LEU A 9 41.19 36.85 36.00
CA LEU A 9 40.15 36.60 37.00
C LEU A 9 38.91 35.96 36.35
N CYS A 10 38.51 34.79 36.83
CA CYS A 10 37.28 34.14 36.39
C CYS A 10 36.11 34.60 37.29
N ARG A 11 35.07 35.20 36.70
CA ARG A 11 33.84 35.57 37.41
C ARG A 11 32.79 34.51 37.14
N ARG A 12 32.34 33.82 38.18
CA ARG A 12 31.31 32.79 38.06
C ARG A 12 29.95 33.34 38.50
N TYR A 13 28.92 33.07 37.71
CA TYR A 13 27.54 33.47 37.97
C TYR A 13 26.74 32.23 38.38
N TYR A 14 26.10 32.30 39.54
CA TYR A 14 25.29 31.20 40.07
C TYR A 14 23.86 31.67 40.31
N GLY A 15 22.88 30.85 39.92
CA GLY A 15 21.49 30.98 40.34
C GLY A 15 21.18 30.05 41.50
N ASN A 16 20.22 30.42 42.34
CA ASN A 16 19.64 29.50 43.33
C ASN A 16 18.76 28.45 42.63
N PHE A 17 18.64 27.25 43.21
CA PHE A 17 17.79 26.17 42.67
C PHE A 17 16.29 26.54 42.60
N ILE A 18 15.82 27.49 43.43
CA ILE A 18 14.43 28.01 43.44
C ILE A 18 14.40 29.47 42.93
N GLY A 19 15.51 29.99 42.40
CA GLY A 19 15.63 31.38 41.94
C GLY A 19 14.97 31.62 40.58
N GLU A 20 14.79 32.90 40.25
CA GLU A 20 14.21 33.38 38.99
C GLU A 20 14.91 32.80 37.75
N ALA A 21 16.25 32.70 37.79
CA ALA A 21 17.06 32.12 36.72
C ALA A 21 16.75 30.64 36.42
N MET A 22 16.42 29.86 37.45
CA MET A 22 16.07 28.45 37.26
C MET A 22 14.65 28.32 36.70
N TRP A 23 13.70 29.12 37.21
CA TRP A 23 12.34 29.16 36.69
C TRP A 23 12.29 29.60 35.23
N PHE A 24 13.05 30.63 34.85
CA PHE A 24 13.19 31.05 33.46
C PHE A 24 13.62 29.89 32.56
N ARG A 25 14.69 29.17 32.95
CA ARG A 25 15.16 27.98 32.20
C ARG A 25 14.07 26.94 32.07
N VAL A 26 13.46 26.53 33.19
CA VAL A 26 12.40 25.50 33.20
C VAL A 26 11.25 25.88 32.27
N VAL A 27 10.74 27.11 32.38
CA VAL A 27 9.64 27.60 31.54
C VAL A 27 10.06 27.68 30.08
N ALA A 28 11.27 28.14 29.78
CA ALA A 28 11.77 28.20 28.41
C ALA A 28 11.88 26.80 27.78
N TYR A 29 12.44 25.81 28.49
CA TYR A 29 12.53 24.44 27.99
C TYR A 29 11.15 23.81 27.81
N LEU A 30 10.23 24.01 28.75
CA LEU A 30 8.85 23.54 28.62
C LEU A 30 8.15 24.19 27.41
N ALA A 31 8.32 25.49 27.22
CA ALA A 31 7.79 26.21 26.07
C ALA A 31 8.38 25.67 24.76
N ALA A 32 9.68 25.36 24.70
CA ALA A 32 10.33 24.76 23.54
C ALA A 32 9.79 23.35 23.24
N ILE A 33 9.55 22.53 24.27
CA ILE A 33 8.96 21.19 24.14
C ILE A 33 7.54 21.29 23.55
N VAL A 34 6.71 22.18 24.09
CA VAL A 34 5.33 22.38 23.63
C VAL A 34 5.31 22.95 22.22
N LEU A 35 6.16 23.94 21.93
CA LEU A 35 6.27 24.56 20.61
C LEU A 35 6.73 23.55 19.56
N ALA A 36 7.71 22.69 19.88
CA ALA A 36 8.13 21.58 19.01
C ALA A 36 6.95 20.65 18.68
N ALA A 37 6.14 20.30 19.68
CA ALA A 37 4.96 19.46 19.48
C ALA A 37 3.89 20.13 18.60
N VAL A 38 3.63 21.43 18.81
CA VAL A 38 2.69 22.20 17.98
C VAL A 38 3.18 22.27 16.53
N ILE A 39 4.47 22.54 16.31
CA ILE A 39 5.06 22.59 14.95
C ILE A 39 4.98 21.21 14.29
N ALA A 40 5.35 20.14 15.00
CA ALA A 40 5.29 18.78 14.47
C ALA A 40 3.86 18.35 14.09
N TYR A 41 2.86 18.78 14.87
CA TYR A 41 1.45 18.55 14.55
C TYR A 41 0.99 19.40 13.35
N ALA A 42 1.30 20.70 13.35
CA ALA A 42 0.88 21.64 12.31
C ALA A 42 1.47 21.31 10.93
N THR A 43 2.67 20.73 10.88
CA THR A 43 3.34 20.31 9.64
C THR A 43 2.84 18.97 9.10
N GLY A 44 1.88 18.33 9.75
CA GLY A 44 1.09 17.21 9.20
C GLY A 44 1.75 15.83 9.19
N GLY A 45 3.01 15.71 9.62
CA GLY A 45 3.69 14.41 9.68
C GLY A 45 3.42 13.59 10.95
N ALA A 46 2.86 14.22 11.99
CA ALA A 46 2.53 13.53 13.25
C ALA A 46 1.26 12.65 13.18
N TRP A 47 0.39 12.81 12.17
CA TRP A 47 -0.87 12.05 12.07
C TRP A 47 -1.22 11.68 10.63
N VAL A 48 -0.34 10.90 9.99
CA VAL A 48 -0.53 10.43 8.62
C VAL A 48 -1.70 9.45 8.55
N ARG A 49 -2.74 9.79 7.76
CA ARG A 49 -3.95 8.95 7.63
C ARG A 49 -3.83 7.85 6.58
N LEU A 50 -3.11 8.14 5.50
CA LEU A 50 -2.90 7.24 4.36
C LEU A 50 -1.44 7.31 3.95
N LYS A 51 -0.86 6.15 3.72
CA LYS A 51 0.50 6.02 3.20
C LYS A 51 0.45 5.21 1.90
N PRO A 52 1.05 5.70 0.80
CA PRO A 52 1.17 4.92 -0.41
C PRO A 52 2.21 3.81 -0.20
N THR A 53 1.93 2.64 -0.73
CA THR A 53 2.90 1.56 -0.87
C THR A 53 2.87 1.04 -2.30
N ASN A 54 4.04 0.67 -2.82
CA ASN A 54 4.17 -0.02 -4.10
C ASN A 54 4.20 -1.52 -3.81
N VAL A 55 3.23 -2.24 -4.36
CA VAL A 55 3.11 -3.69 -4.20
C VAL A 55 2.72 -4.31 -5.53
N GLN A 56 3.32 -5.46 -5.84
CA GLN A 56 2.92 -6.33 -6.93
C GLN A 56 2.09 -7.47 -6.35
N ALA A 57 0.91 -7.71 -6.92
CA ALA A 57 0.06 -8.81 -6.52
C ALA A 57 0.54 -10.13 -7.09
N THR A 58 0.33 -11.20 -6.34
CA THR A 58 0.45 -12.56 -6.83
C THR A 58 -0.94 -13.01 -7.24
N VAL A 59 -1.14 -13.28 -8.53
CA VAL A 59 -2.44 -13.66 -9.08
C VAL A 59 -2.31 -15.00 -9.76
N HIS A 60 -3.13 -15.96 -9.33
CA HIS A 60 -3.20 -17.28 -9.94
C HIS A 60 -4.61 -17.55 -10.44
N TYR A 61 -4.73 -18.11 -11.64
CA TYR A 61 -5.99 -18.54 -12.19
C TYR A 61 -6.50 -19.78 -11.44
N THR A 62 -7.74 -19.77 -10.97
CA THR A 62 -8.29 -20.91 -10.18
C THR A 62 -8.71 -22.08 -11.05
N GLN A 63 -8.55 -21.96 -12.38
CA GLN A 63 -9.06 -22.93 -13.35
C GLN A 63 -10.59 -22.97 -13.43
N ASP A 64 -11.26 -21.92 -12.95
CA ASP A 64 -12.71 -21.77 -13.08
C ASP A 64 -13.09 -20.69 -14.09
N ALA A 65 -13.99 -21.06 -14.99
CA ALA A 65 -14.52 -20.16 -16.01
C ALA A 65 -15.99 -20.43 -16.35
N LEU A 66 -16.65 -19.38 -16.81
CA LEU A 66 -17.95 -19.41 -17.46
C LEU A 66 -17.88 -18.55 -18.72
N LEU A 67 -18.16 -19.16 -19.87
CA LEU A 67 -18.18 -18.54 -21.18
C LEU A 67 -19.59 -18.60 -21.74
N VAL A 68 -20.04 -17.48 -22.29
CA VAL A 68 -21.34 -17.35 -22.95
C VAL A 68 -21.13 -16.66 -24.30
N PHE A 69 -21.60 -17.30 -25.35
CA PHE A 69 -21.54 -16.79 -26.72
C PHE A 69 -22.97 -16.61 -27.23
N GLU A 70 -23.27 -15.44 -27.78
CA GLU A 70 -24.61 -15.05 -28.22
C GLU A 70 -24.59 -14.72 -29.72
N GLY A 71 -25.60 -15.21 -30.44
CA GLY A 71 -25.85 -14.90 -31.84
C GLY A 71 -26.73 -13.65 -32.03
N GLN A 72 -27.18 -13.43 -33.26
CA GLN A 72 -28.02 -12.27 -33.59
C GLN A 72 -29.49 -12.46 -33.18
N GLN A 73 -29.98 -13.69 -33.19
CA GLN A 73 -31.39 -14.00 -32.93
C GLN A 73 -31.62 -14.47 -31.50
N SER A 74 -32.79 -14.14 -30.94
CA SER A 74 -33.20 -14.61 -29.62
C SER A 74 -33.24 -16.14 -29.57
N GLY A 75 -32.48 -16.74 -28.65
CA GLY A 75 -32.34 -18.20 -28.50
C GLY A 75 -31.03 -18.78 -29.06
N GLN A 76 -30.24 -18.01 -29.79
CA GLN A 76 -28.89 -18.41 -30.20
C GLN A 76 -27.88 -18.11 -29.09
N VAL A 77 -27.78 -19.02 -28.11
CA VAL A 77 -26.84 -18.89 -26.99
C VAL A 77 -26.07 -20.19 -26.83
N LEU A 78 -24.75 -20.11 -26.71
CA LEU A 78 -23.89 -21.22 -26.31
C LEU A 78 -23.30 -20.91 -24.95
N VAL A 79 -23.33 -21.88 -24.05
CA VAL A 79 -22.79 -21.76 -22.70
C VAL A 79 -21.78 -22.88 -22.46
N TRP A 80 -20.66 -22.53 -21.85
CA TRP A 80 -19.68 -23.47 -21.36
C TRP A 80 -19.16 -23.00 -20.00
N SER A 81 -19.06 -23.90 -19.04
CA SER A 81 -18.43 -23.64 -17.76
C SER A 81 -17.52 -24.80 -17.35
N THR A 82 -16.57 -24.53 -16.46
CA THR A 82 -15.79 -25.58 -15.79
C THR A 82 -16.63 -26.38 -14.80
N SER A 83 -17.71 -25.80 -14.28
CA SER A 83 -18.61 -26.45 -13.33
C SER A 83 -19.67 -27.31 -14.04
N GLU A 84 -19.68 -28.61 -13.75
CA GLU A 84 -20.66 -29.57 -14.30
C GLU A 84 -22.11 -29.23 -13.88
N THR A 85 -22.30 -28.71 -12.67
CA THR A 85 -23.63 -28.28 -12.20
C THR A 85 -24.18 -27.14 -13.03
N THR A 86 -23.32 -26.20 -13.44
CA THR A 86 -23.71 -25.08 -14.31
C THR A 86 -23.99 -25.59 -15.73
N ASN A 87 -23.16 -26.49 -16.25
CA ASN A 87 -23.37 -27.07 -17.58
C ASN A 87 -24.68 -27.87 -17.68
N SER A 88 -25.06 -28.61 -16.61
CA SER A 88 -26.31 -29.38 -16.60
C SER A 88 -27.56 -28.48 -16.61
N VAL A 89 -27.52 -27.36 -15.88
CA VAL A 89 -28.57 -26.33 -15.91
C VAL A 89 -28.77 -25.75 -17.32
N PHE A 90 -27.69 -25.58 -18.08
CA PHE A 90 -27.71 -25.06 -19.46
C PHE A 90 -27.62 -26.15 -20.53
N SER A 91 -28.02 -27.38 -20.24
CA SER A 91 -27.90 -28.55 -21.14
C SER A 91 -28.39 -28.30 -22.59
N ASN A 92 -29.47 -27.55 -22.79
CA ASN A 92 -29.99 -27.23 -24.14
C ASN A 92 -29.06 -26.31 -24.96
N ASN A 93 -28.27 -25.47 -24.28
CA ASN A 93 -27.37 -24.48 -24.87
C ASN A 93 -25.89 -24.85 -24.63
N PHE A 94 -25.62 -26.02 -24.06
CA PHE A 94 -24.27 -26.45 -23.73
C PHE A 94 -23.50 -26.74 -25.02
N THR A 95 -22.26 -26.25 -25.10
CA THR A 95 -21.33 -26.61 -26.17
C THR A 95 -19.94 -26.78 -25.58
N PRO A 96 -19.22 -27.87 -25.90
CA PRO A 96 -17.89 -28.07 -25.38
C PRO A 96 -16.93 -27.03 -25.99
N ALA A 97 -16.12 -26.40 -25.13
CA ALA A 97 -15.06 -25.48 -25.52
C ALA A 97 -13.69 -26.08 -25.18
N SER A 98 -12.70 -25.84 -26.04
CA SER A 98 -11.30 -26.12 -25.75
C SER A 98 -10.72 -24.89 -25.05
N VAL A 99 -10.19 -25.06 -23.84
CA VAL A 99 -9.59 -23.96 -23.05
C VAL A 99 -8.14 -24.27 -22.75
N GLN A 100 -7.28 -23.28 -22.96
CA GLN A 100 -5.86 -23.31 -22.67
C GLN A 100 -5.50 -22.03 -21.91
N VAL A 101 -4.68 -22.17 -20.87
CA VAL A 101 -4.24 -21.03 -20.06
C VAL A 101 -2.76 -21.16 -19.81
N VAL A 102 -2.05 -20.05 -19.93
CA VAL A 102 -0.62 -19.94 -19.64
C VAL A 102 -0.41 -18.78 -18.68
N GLU A 103 0.27 -19.07 -17.57
CA GLU A 103 0.79 -18.05 -16.66
C GLU A 103 2.27 -17.86 -16.97
N GLU A 104 2.65 -16.66 -17.38
CA GLU A 104 4.04 -16.30 -17.69
C GLU A 104 4.59 -15.41 -16.57
N ASP A 105 5.74 -15.81 -16.04
CA ASP A 105 6.60 -15.00 -15.19
C ASP A 105 7.74 -14.47 -16.08
N LEU A 106 7.66 -13.20 -16.48
CA LEU A 106 8.59 -12.61 -17.46
C LEU A 106 9.89 -12.19 -16.79
N ASN A 107 9.86 -11.92 -15.50
CA ASN A 107 10.99 -11.38 -14.75
C ASN A 107 11.64 -12.42 -13.81
N ASN A 108 11.08 -13.63 -13.71
CA ASN A 108 11.48 -14.75 -12.86
C ASN A 108 11.47 -14.44 -11.35
N ASP A 109 10.51 -13.64 -10.88
CA ASP A 109 10.34 -13.30 -9.45
C ASP A 109 9.44 -14.30 -8.68
N GLY A 110 8.91 -15.31 -9.38
CA GLY A 110 8.02 -16.33 -8.83
C GLY A 110 6.55 -15.89 -8.79
N LYS A 111 6.20 -14.75 -9.39
CA LYS A 111 4.82 -14.27 -9.53
C LYS A 111 4.44 -14.23 -11.01
N PRO A 112 3.21 -14.61 -11.37
CA PRO A 112 2.72 -14.41 -12.72
C PRO A 112 2.68 -12.92 -13.08
N ASP A 113 3.30 -12.56 -14.21
CA ASP A 113 3.27 -11.21 -14.78
C ASP A 113 2.17 -11.11 -15.85
N THR A 114 1.93 -12.19 -16.60
CA THR A 114 0.89 -12.25 -17.63
C THR A 114 0.13 -13.55 -17.54
N ILE A 115 -1.19 -13.49 -17.68
CA ILE A 115 -2.08 -14.64 -17.81
C ILE A 115 -2.74 -14.57 -19.18
N ASP A 116 -2.34 -15.49 -20.05
CA ASP A 116 -2.92 -15.66 -21.38
C ASP A 116 -3.97 -16.78 -21.34
N PHE A 117 -5.21 -16.42 -21.65
CA PHE A 117 -6.35 -17.32 -21.72
C PHE A 117 -6.81 -17.45 -23.17
N TRP A 118 -6.90 -18.69 -23.64
CA TRP A 118 -7.40 -19.04 -24.96
C TRP A 118 -8.57 -20.00 -24.85
N ALA A 119 -9.69 -19.66 -25.48
CA ALA A 119 -10.84 -20.55 -25.59
C ALA A 119 -11.31 -20.65 -27.04
N SER A 120 -11.59 -21.86 -27.50
CA SER A 120 -12.13 -22.13 -28.82
C SER A 120 -13.42 -22.92 -28.72
N VAL A 121 -14.47 -22.42 -29.36
CA VAL A 121 -15.80 -23.04 -29.35
C VAL A 121 -16.28 -23.26 -30.78
N ALA A 122 -16.83 -24.44 -31.06
CA ALA A 122 -17.47 -24.70 -32.34
C ALA A 122 -18.89 -24.13 -32.34
N SER A 123 -19.20 -23.22 -33.26
CA SER A 123 -20.55 -22.64 -33.38
C SER A 123 -21.23 -23.08 -34.67
N ASN A 124 -22.56 -23.23 -34.60
CA ASN A 124 -23.42 -23.46 -35.76
C ASN A 124 -24.02 -22.17 -36.33
N PHE A 125 -23.84 -21.03 -35.64
CA PHE A 125 -24.36 -19.72 -36.01
C PHE A 125 -23.28 -18.63 -35.83
N PRO A 126 -23.38 -17.48 -36.54
CA PRO A 126 -22.43 -16.39 -36.36
C PRO A 126 -22.54 -15.79 -34.95
N ILE A 127 -21.41 -15.68 -34.25
CA ILE A 127 -21.33 -15.09 -32.91
C ILE A 127 -21.18 -13.58 -33.03
N HIS A 128 -22.00 -12.86 -32.26
CA HIS A 128 -22.06 -11.40 -32.20
C HIS A 128 -21.67 -10.85 -30.83
N SER A 129 -21.95 -11.60 -29.77
CA SER A 129 -21.65 -11.19 -28.40
C SER A 129 -20.93 -12.30 -27.64
N VAL A 130 -19.96 -11.89 -26.83
CA VAL A 130 -19.15 -12.78 -26.00
C VAL A 130 -19.15 -12.23 -24.59
N LYS A 131 -19.41 -13.11 -23.63
CA LYS A 131 -19.27 -12.84 -22.20
C LYS A 131 -18.38 -13.91 -21.61
N ALA A 132 -17.36 -13.51 -20.89
CA ALA A 132 -16.46 -14.40 -20.18
C ALA A 132 -16.38 -13.97 -18.72
N LEU A 133 -16.44 -14.94 -17.83
CA LEU A 133 -16.25 -14.77 -16.39
C LEU A 133 -15.15 -15.73 -15.97
N LEU A 134 -14.02 -15.20 -15.52
CA LEU A 134 -12.87 -15.98 -15.06
C LEU A 134 -12.66 -15.73 -13.57
N GLN A 135 -12.28 -16.76 -12.81
CA GLN A 135 -11.95 -16.61 -11.40
C GLN A 135 -10.44 -16.71 -11.14
N PHE A 136 -9.95 -15.84 -10.28
CA PHE A 136 -8.55 -15.81 -9.86
C PHE A 136 -8.44 -15.74 -8.34
N ASN A 137 -7.35 -16.29 -7.82
CA ASN A 137 -6.87 -16.02 -6.48
C ASN A 137 -5.93 -14.83 -6.55
N TYR A 138 -6.24 -13.79 -5.79
CA TYR A 138 -5.47 -12.54 -5.74
C TYR A 138 -4.91 -12.39 -4.33
N SER A 139 -3.58 -12.39 -4.21
CA SER A 139 -2.87 -12.23 -2.96
C SER A 139 -1.93 -11.03 -2.99
N LEU A 140 -1.92 -10.26 -1.91
CA LEU A 140 -0.95 -9.19 -1.66
C LEU A 140 -0.12 -9.56 -0.44
N THR A 141 1.21 -9.48 -0.60
CA THR A 141 2.19 -9.71 0.46
C THR A 141 3.02 -8.44 0.69
N GLY A 142 3.56 -8.28 1.92
CA GLY A 142 4.38 -7.13 2.31
C GLY A 142 3.71 -6.25 3.36
N SER A 143 3.54 -4.95 3.07
CA SER A 143 2.85 -4.01 3.99
C SER A 143 1.35 -4.32 4.07
N LEU A 144 0.76 -4.71 2.94
CA LEU A 144 -0.61 -5.16 2.85
C LEU A 144 -0.63 -6.69 2.81
N GLN A 145 -1.48 -7.29 3.64
CA GLN A 145 -1.75 -8.73 3.65
C GLN A 145 -3.22 -8.94 3.31
N LEU A 146 -3.49 -9.37 2.08
CA LEU A 146 -4.85 -9.54 1.57
C LEU A 146 -4.89 -10.77 0.69
N ASP A 147 -5.85 -11.65 0.98
CA ASP A 147 -6.19 -12.78 0.13
C ASP A 147 -7.65 -12.66 -0.26
N MET A 148 -7.92 -12.74 -1.57
CA MET A 148 -9.28 -12.71 -2.09
C MET A 148 -9.42 -13.58 -3.32
N SER A 149 -10.61 -14.16 -3.48
CA SER A 149 -11.05 -14.68 -4.76
C SER A 149 -11.69 -13.54 -5.54
N CYS A 150 -11.26 -13.33 -6.78
CA CYS A 150 -11.77 -12.28 -7.65
C CYS A 150 -12.29 -12.84 -8.97
N LEU A 151 -13.20 -12.10 -9.58
CA LEU A 151 -13.77 -12.43 -10.89
C LEU A 151 -13.36 -11.37 -11.91
N ALA A 152 -12.81 -11.79 -13.03
CA ALA A 152 -12.70 -10.93 -14.21
C ALA A 152 -13.92 -11.18 -15.10
N TYR A 153 -14.67 -10.11 -15.37
CA TYR A 153 -15.80 -10.14 -16.28
C TYR A 153 -15.45 -9.39 -17.56
N LEU A 154 -15.55 -10.07 -18.68
CA LEU A 154 -15.38 -9.51 -20.01
C LEU A 154 -16.71 -9.61 -20.75
N THR A 155 -17.10 -8.51 -21.39
CA THR A 155 -18.25 -8.47 -22.28
C THR A 155 -17.92 -7.66 -23.52
N HIS A 156 -18.26 -8.20 -24.68
CA HIS A 156 -18.14 -7.50 -25.94
C HIS A 156 -19.30 -7.89 -26.85
N SER A 157 -19.88 -6.91 -27.53
CA SER A 157 -20.96 -7.11 -28.50
C SER A 157 -20.69 -6.31 -29.76
N SER A 158 -20.86 -6.93 -30.93
CA SER A 158 -20.66 -6.33 -32.24
C SER A 158 -21.86 -6.56 -33.15
N SER A 159 -22.18 -5.59 -34.00
CA SER A 159 -23.19 -5.74 -35.05
C SER A 159 -22.73 -6.63 -36.22
N ILE A 160 -21.43 -6.92 -36.29
CA ILE A 160 -20.82 -7.74 -37.34
C ILE A 160 -20.40 -9.08 -36.74
N GLN A 161 -20.55 -10.16 -37.52
CA GLN A 161 -20.10 -11.49 -37.11
C GLN A 161 -18.58 -11.50 -36.86
N GLY A 162 -18.16 -12.06 -35.73
CA GLY A 162 -16.76 -12.27 -35.40
C GLY A 162 -16.36 -13.73 -35.50
N SER A 163 -15.11 -14.00 -35.91
CA SER A 163 -14.48 -15.32 -35.76
C SER A 163 -13.50 -15.37 -34.58
N THR A 164 -12.97 -14.22 -34.18
CA THR A 164 -11.97 -14.11 -33.12
C THR A 164 -12.19 -12.82 -32.33
N LEU A 165 -12.09 -12.91 -31.01
CA LEU A 165 -12.03 -11.75 -30.12
C LEU A 165 -10.70 -11.78 -29.37
N PHE A 166 -9.91 -10.73 -29.55
CA PHE A 166 -8.68 -10.49 -28.80
C PHE A 166 -8.89 -9.33 -27.85
N THR A 167 -8.63 -9.54 -26.57
CA THR A 167 -8.66 -8.49 -25.55
C THR A 167 -7.41 -8.51 -24.70
N ASP A 168 -6.94 -7.33 -24.35
CA ASP A 168 -5.72 -7.13 -23.59
C ASP A 168 -5.99 -6.07 -22.53
N GLY A 169 -5.58 -6.32 -21.29
CA GLY A 169 -5.87 -5.41 -20.19
C GLY A 169 -5.04 -5.70 -18.95
N GLU A 170 -5.02 -4.73 -18.04
CA GLU A 170 -4.31 -4.83 -16.77
C GLU A 170 -5.26 -5.18 -15.62
N LEU A 171 -4.81 -6.05 -14.71
CA LEU A 171 -5.51 -6.38 -13.48
C LEU A 171 -5.05 -5.48 -12.34
N VAL A 172 -5.82 -4.41 -12.09
CA VAL A 172 -5.50 -3.41 -11.06
C VAL A 172 -6.51 -3.47 -9.91
N LEU A 173 -6.03 -3.55 -8.67
CA LEU A 173 -6.90 -3.46 -7.49
C LEU A 173 -7.38 -2.03 -7.24
N GLN A 174 -8.70 -1.80 -7.30
CA GLN A 174 -9.31 -0.53 -6.91
C GLN A 174 -10.05 -0.68 -5.56
N ALA A 175 -9.38 -0.30 -4.48
CA ALA A 175 -9.95 -0.38 -3.14
C ALA A 175 -10.97 0.76 -2.90
N LYS A 176 -12.25 0.41 -2.71
CA LYS A 176 -13.29 1.38 -2.28
C LYS A 176 -13.19 1.73 -0.79
N ASN A 177 -12.75 0.76 0.01
CA ASN A 177 -12.55 0.91 1.45
C ASN A 177 -11.06 0.91 1.76
N GLN A 178 -10.68 1.66 2.78
CA GLN A 178 -9.29 1.72 3.23
C GLN A 178 -8.84 0.35 3.76
N ILE A 179 -7.75 -0.19 3.20
CA ILE A 179 -7.14 -1.41 3.69
C ILE A 179 -6.25 -1.05 4.90
N ARG A 180 -6.38 -1.79 6.00
CA ARG A 180 -5.58 -1.57 7.21
C ARG A 180 -4.24 -2.31 7.10
N ASP A 181 -3.16 -1.68 7.57
CA ASP A 181 -1.81 -2.25 7.55
C ASP A 181 -1.70 -3.56 8.34
N ARG A 182 -1.01 -4.56 7.76
CA ARG A 182 -0.60 -5.83 8.40
C ARG A 182 -1.69 -6.64 9.11
N ARG A 183 -2.97 -6.35 8.88
CA ARG A 183 -4.04 -7.26 9.28
C ARG A 183 -4.42 -8.08 8.07
N PHE A 184 -4.23 -9.38 8.18
CA PHE A 184 -4.70 -10.33 7.21
C PHE A 184 -6.19 -10.10 6.94
N ASN A 185 -6.51 -9.77 5.70
CA ASN A 185 -7.88 -9.58 5.26
C ASN A 185 -8.26 -10.68 4.28
N SER A 186 -9.13 -11.58 4.72
CA SER A 186 -9.69 -12.69 3.94
C SER A 186 -11.20 -12.58 3.76
N VAL A 187 -11.79 -11.39 3.96
CA VAL A 187 -13.24 -11.19 3.87
C VAL A 187 -13.79 -11.64 2.51
N TYR A 188 -12.99 -11.49 1.45
CA TYR A 188 -13.35 -11.89 0.08
C TYR A 188 -12.68 -13.19 -0.38
N ASN A 189 -12.09 -13.96 0.54
CA ASN A 189 -11.48 -15.25 0.23
C ASN A 189 -12.54 -16.37 0.22
N VAL A 190 -13.55 -16.21 -0.63
CA VAL A 190 -14.61 -17.18 -0.83
C VAL A 190 -14.77 -17.37 -2.34
N PRO A 191 -14.38 -18.53 -2.90
CA PRO A 191 -14.55 -18.79 -4.33
C PRO A 191 -16.04 -18.86 -4.67
N ILE A 192 -16.42 -18.24 -5.80
CA ILE A 192 -17.81 -18.14 -6.27
C ILE A 192 -18.09 -19.27 -7.27
N LEU A 193 -17.15 -19.48 -8.19
CA LEU A 193 -17.13 -20.64 -9.05
C LEU A 193 -16.42 -21.76 -8.28
N ASN A 194 -17.17 -22.79 -7.91
CA ASN A 194 -16.62 -23.97 -7.27
C ASN A 194 -16.78 -25.13 -8.26
N SER A 195 -15.86 -25.25 -9.22
CA SER A 195 -15.75 -26.48 -9.98
C SER A 195 -14.87 -27.47 -9.21
N THR A 196 -15.33 -28.71 -9.07
CA THR A 196 -14.43 -29.80 -8.68
C THR A 196 -13.36 -29.87 -9.76
N ALA A 197 -12.08 -29.89 -9.36
CA ALA A 197 -10.92 -29.76 -10.24
C ALA A 197 -11.19 -30.42 -11.61
N PRO A 198 -11.05 -29.68 -12.73
CA PRO A 198 -11.37 -30.22 -14.03
C PRO A 198 -10.53 -31.47 -14.22
N ASN A 199 -11.19 -32.62 -14.39
CA ASN A 199 -10.53 -33.79 -14.94
C ASN A 199 -9.94 -33.33 -16.27
N VAL A 200 -8.62 -33.16 -16.27
CA VAL A 200 -7.82 -32.87 -17.44
C VAL A 200 -8.27 -33.83 -18.53
N GLN A 201 -8.58 -33.29 -19.71
CA GLN A 201 -9.08 -33.94 -20.93
C GLN A 201 -10.60 -33.87 -21.15
N THR A 202 -11.06 -32.71 -21.60
CA THR A 202 -11.94 -32.69 -22.78
C THR A 202 -11.29 -31.83 -23.84
N ALA A 203 -10.24 -32.38 -24.46
CA ALA A 203 -9.73 -31.86 -25.71
C ALA A 203 -10.85 -31.99 -26.75
N VAL A 204 -11.51 -30.87 -27.08
CA VAL A 204 -12.32 -30.82 -28.29
C VAL A 204 -11.34 -30.91 -29.45
N GLN A 205 -11.19 -32.12 -29.99
CA GLN A 205 -10.59 -32.31 -31.31
C GLN A 205 -11.28 -31.37 -32.29
N GLY A 206 -10.48 -30.62 -33.04
CA GLY A 206 -10.95 -29.71 -34.08
C GLY A 206 -11.79 -30.44 -35.10
N GLY A 207 -13.11 -30.42 -34.90
CA GLY A 207 -14.08 -30.78 -35.91
C GLY A 207 -14.20 -29.66 -36.93
N THR A 208 -14.59 -30.03 -38.14
CA THR A 208 -14.76 -29.27 -39.40
C THR A 208 -15.73 -28.06 -39.34
N ARG A 209 -16.05 -27.54 -38.15
CA ARG A 209 -16.95 -26.40 -37.93
C ARG A 209 -16.15 -25.12 -37.75
N LYS A 210 -16.67 -24.00 -38.25
CA LYS A 210 -16.07 -22.67 -38.04
C LYS A 210 -16.09 -22.36 -36.54
N GLY A 211 -14.92 -22.44 -35.91
CA GLY A 211 -14.74 -22.14 -34.50
C GLY A 211 -14.68 -20.62 -34.27
N PHE A 212 -15.20 -20.19 -33.12
CA PHE A 212 -14.92 -18.87 -32.58
C PHE A 212 -13.77 -18.97 -31.58
N GLU A 213 -12.80 -18.07 -31.71
CA GLU A 213 -11.63 -18.03 -30.84
C GLU A 213 -11.66 -16.80 -29.92
N LEU A 214 -11.62 -17.03 -28.62
CA LEU A 214 -11.47 -16.00 -27.59
C LEU A 214 -10.04 -16.01 -27.09
N ARG A 215 -9.35 -14.88 -27.19
CA ARG A 215 -8.01 -14.66 -26.65
C ARG A 215 -8.05 -13.49 -25.67
N MET A 216 -7.70 -13.75 -24.42
CA MET A 216 -7.62 -12.73 -23.39
C MET A 216 -6.22 -12.72 -22.80
N ARG A 217 -5.58 -11.57 -22.84
CA ARG A 217 -4.29 -11.31 -22.19
C ARG A 217 -4.52 -10.42 -20.98
N ILE A 218 -4.19 -10.92 -19.81
CA ILE A 218 -4.35 -10.22 -18.54
C ILE A 218 -2.96 -9.94 -18.00
N ARG A 219 -2.58 -8.68 -17.91
CA ARG A 219 -1.28 -8.24 -17.40
C ARG A 219 -1.39 -7.86 -15.94
N ILE A 220 -0.44 -8.30 -15.15
CA ILE A 220 -0.36 -7.99 -13.71
C ILE A 220 0.72 -6.91 -13.56
N PRO A 221 0.37 -5.70 -13.10
CA PRO A 221 1.34 -4.62 -13.00
C PRO A 221 2.38 -4.94 -11.91
N ALA A 222 3.66 -4.89 -12.29
CA ALA A 222 4.79 -5.07 -11.37
C ALA A 222 4.83 -4.01 -10.25
N ASN A 223 4.27 -2.83 -10.48
CA ASN A 223 4.23 -1.75 -9.49
C ASN A 223 2.82 -1.14 -9.43
N GLN A 224 2.06 -1.52 -8.41
CA GLN A 224 0.77 -0.90 -8.13
C GLN A 224 0.83 -0.05 -6.84
N ILE A 225 0.41 1.22 -6.93
CA ILE A 225 0.27 2.10 -5.76
C ILE A 225 -1.05 1.78 -5.06
N ILE A 226 -0.97 1.34 -3.81
CA ILE A 226 -2.14 1.12 -2.95
C ILE A 226 -1.98 1.97 -1.69
N TYR A 227 -3.05 2.67 -1.30
CA TYR A 227 -3.07 3.44 -0.07
C TYR A 227 -3.54 2.56 1.09
N TYR A 228 -2.76 2.55 2.15
CA TYR A 228 -3.09 1.83 3.37
C TYR A 228 -3.10 2.76 4.57
N ARG A 229 -3.84 2.36 5.61
CA ARG A 229 -3.84 3.09 6.89
C ARG A 229 -2.71 2.57 7.79
N PRO A 230 -1.72 3.40 8.14
CA PRO A 230 -0.61 2.98 8.99
C PRO A 230 -1.07 2.61 10.40
N GLN A 231 -0.26 1.82 11.10
CA GLN A 231 -0.54 1.47 12.49
C GLN A 231 -0.26 2.64 13.44
N THR A 232 -0.87 2.62 14.62
CA THR A 232 -0.62 3.64 15.66
C THR A 232 0.85 3.73 16.05
N ILE A 233 1.57 2.60 16.07
CA ILE A 233 3.01 2.59 16.36
C ILE A 233 3.85 3.15 15.22
N GLU A 234 3.45 2.91 13.97
CA GLU A 234 4.12 3.50 12.80
C GLU A 234 3.93 5.03 12.80
N MET A 235 2.70 5.49 13.07
CA MET A 235 2.39 6.91 13.24
C MET A 235 3.22 7.53 14.37
N LEU A 236 3.29 6.88 15.54
CA LEU A 236 4.05 7.37 16.69
C LEU A 236 5.56 7.46 16.40
N LYS A 237 6.12 6.49 15.68
CA LYS A 237 7.53 6.50 15.26
C LYS A 237 7.85 7.75 14.43
N PHE A 238 7.03 8.06 13.43
CA PHE A 238 7.26 9.23 12.59
C PHE A 238 7.00 10.54 13.34
N ALA A 239 5.95 10.59 14.17
CA ALA A 239 5.65 11.73 15.03
C ALA A 239 6.82 12.04 15.98
N TRP A 240 7.41 11.01 16.59
CA TRP A 240 8.56 11.15 17.47
C TRP A 240 9.79 11.73 16.76
N ILE A 241 10.12 11.23 15.57
CA ILE A 241 11.28 11.72 14.78
C ILE A 241 11.11 13.20 14.45
N GLN A 242 9.91 13.60 14.03
CA GLN A 242 9.61 14.99 13.67
C GLN A 242 9.61 15.92 14.88
N TRP A 243 9.04 15.46 16.00
CA TRP A 243 9.10 16.19 17.27
C TRP A 243 10.55 16.39 17.72
N LEU A 244 11.38 15.34 17.68
CA LEU A 244 12.78 15.43 18.06
C LEU A 244 13.57 16.38 17.16
N ALA A 245 13.36 16.30 15.84
CA ALA A 245 14.04 17.16 14.87
C ALA A 245 13.72 18.65 15.09
N THR A 246 12.44 18.97 15.33
CA THR A 246 12.00 20.35 15.61
C THR A 246 12.50 20.82 16.98
N PHE A 247 12.50 19.94 17.99
CA PHE A 247 13.00 20.25 19.32
C PHE A 247 14.50 20.58 19.32
N ILE A 248 15.33 19.85 18.58
CA ILE A 248 16.78 20.12 18.49
C ILE A 248 17.07 21.54 17.99
N VAL A 249 16.33 21.99 16.96
CA VAL A 249 16.47 23.35 16.41
C VAL A 249 16.04 24.40 17.44
N LEU A 250 14.91 24.19 18.10
CA LEU A 250 14.43 25.10 19.15
C LEU A 250 15.37 25.13 20.36
N TRP A 251 15.94 23.98 20.73
CA TRP A 251 16.90 23.87 21.81
C TRP A 251 18.18 24.66 21.52
N TYR A 252 18.69 24.59 20.28
CA TYR A 252 19.83 25.40 19.85
C TYR A 252 19.53 26.91 19.92
N LEU A 253 18.35 27.33 19.43
CA LEU A 253 17.92 28.72 19.54
C LEU A 253 17.77 29.17 21.00
N LEU A 254 17.26 28.29 21.85
CA LEU A 254 17.09 28.56 23.27
C LEU A 254 18.44 28.72 23.99
N GLN A 255 19.48 27.95 23.63
CA GLN A 255 20.83 28.17 24.16
C GLN A 255 21.36 29.56 23.82
N TRP A 256 21.08 30.05 22.61
CA TRP A 256 21.44 31.41 22.21
C TRP A 256 20.67 32.47 23.02
N VAL A 257 19.36 32.28 23.22
CA VAL A 257 18.52 33.17 24.05
C VAL A 257 18.99 33.16 25.51
N GLU A 258 19.29 32.00 26.09
CA GLU A 258 19.84 31.90 27.44
C GLU A 258 21.16 32.66 27.55
N TRP A 259 22.09 32.44 26.61
CA TRP A 259 23.35 33.15 26.57
C TRP A 259 23.13 34.66 26.54
N PHE A 260 22.20 35.15 25.73
CA PHE A 260 21.83 36.57 25.69
C PHE A 260 21.27 37.05 27.03
N VAL A 261 20.27 36.37 27.58
CA VAL A 261 19.59 36.76 28.83
C VAL A 261 20.57 36.84 30.01
N PHE A 262 21.44 35.85 30.14
CA PHE A 262 22.42 35.82 31.24
C PHE A 262 23.61 36.76 31.00
N SER A 263 24.03 36.97 29.75
CA SER A 263 25.11 37.92 29.45
C SER A 263 24.69 39.37 29.76
N PHE A 264 23.45 39.73 29.44
CA PHE A 264 22.89 41.06 29.71
C PHE A 264 22.32 41.22 31.12
N HIS A 265 22.44 40.20 31.99
CA HIS A 265 21.95 40.24 33.38
C HIS A 265 20.46 40.63 33.49
N LEU A 266 19.63 40.16 32.55
CA LEU A 266 18.20 40.43 32.56
C LEU A 266 17.46 39.72 33.70
N VAL A 267 18.11 38.74 34.33
CA VAL A 267 17.60 37.95 35.46
C VAL A 267 18.60 38.00 36.60
N GLU A 268 18.13 38.05 37.85
CA GLU A 268 19.00 38.11 39.03
C GLU A 268 19.93 36.90 39.12
N THR A 269 21.24 37.17 39.10
CA THR A 269 22.29 36.15 39.27
C THR A 269 23.22 36.58 40.40
N ARG A 270 23.61 35.62 41.24
CA ARG A 270 24.60 35.88 42.29
C ARG A 270 25.99 35.75 41.69
N ILE A 271 26.75 36.82 41.78
CA ILE A 271 28.16 36.83 41.40
C ILE A 271 28.99 36.28 42.54
N VAL A 272 29.79 35.26 42.26
CA VAL A 272 30.87 34.82 43.15
C VAL A 272 32.19 35.08 42.43
N SER A 273 32.95 36.04 42.96
CA SER A 273 34.34 36.26 42.57
C SER A 273 35.25 35.45 43.49
N ASP A 274 36.30 34.86 42.95
CA ASP A 274 37.25 33.98 43.68
C ASP A 274 38.07 34.68 44.80
N PHE A 275 37.69 35.89 45.22
CA PHE A 275 38.32 36.68 46.28
C PHE A 275 38.05 36.18 47.72
N GLN A 276 37.59 34.95 47.95
CA GLN A 276 37.56 34.44 49.33
C GLN A 276 38.93 33.86 49.70
N PRO A 277 39.74 34.53 50.54
CA PRO A 277 40.96 33.94 51.06
C PRO A 277 40.57 32.67 51.82
N ARG A 278 41.11 31.53 51.38
CA ARG A 278 40.98 30.25 52.08
C ARG A 278 41.54 30.47 53.50
N LYS A 279 40.66 30.52 54.50
CA LYS A 279 41.07 30.55 55.93
C LYS A 279 41.93 29.30 56.16
N GLN A 280 43.25 29.46 56.12
CA GLN A 280 44.16 28.45 56.62
C GLN A 280 43.91 28.35 58.11
N ARG A 281 43.26 27.26 58.53
CA ARG A 281 43.28 26.84 59.93
C ARG A 281 44.71 26.37 60.18
N PHE A 282 45.48 27.20 60.86
CA PHE A 282 46.64 26.76 61.63
C PHE A 282 46.16 25.98 62.84
#